data_AF-A0A496WZC0-F1
#
_entry.id   AF-A0A496WZC0-F1
#
_cell.length_a   1.000
_cell.length_b   1.000
_cell.length_c   1.000
_cell.angle_alpha   90.00
_cell.angle_beta   90.00
_cell.angle_gamma   90.00
#
_symmetry.space_group_name_H-M   'P 1'
#
loop_
_entity.id
_entity.type
_entity.pdbx_description
1 polymer ?
#
loop_
_entity_poly.entity_id
_entity_poly.type
_entity_poly.pdbx_seq_one_letter_code
_entity_poly.pdbx_strand_id
1 'polypeptide(L)'
;MKNFALSLTLCVGIGMLTADVIAAEYDDADMLPRVISLSFAGEQVGIQISVAGFSAYEFPLFVHDGSNDSIRSVSATEYASLFGGDPEPLANHFGNEPDPYVTTDGTSYEPHYCSGYDDRVISDMVIADQRLVVDFGECTAVSEIELDGDIVWMGTYYAGGHGNSGGLGLLAISRESGQIVARIDTGGYPISHVRYDTFSNNVWVITDDQIVVVDKEMTVVTRYFFYYDFDPSSGKPEVRIANTWIASHPLAVFAMHLPSDQYQRFYESVQSIPNEKAREYDLQDLYMCCYFAPPGTPSRKPREFEILVPFLLPAFQHTLESWSFPLKLKTKQATRMWRQVACKHRSNDAAARLCDIEDWGELIELERSAE
;
A
#
# COMPACT_ATOMS: atom_id res chain seq x y z
N MET A 1 27.78 -38.25 35.03
CA MET A 1 26.74 -38.33 33.98
C MET A 1 25.50 -37.60 34.47
N LYS A 2 25.46 -36.29 34.30
CA LYS A 2 24.28 -35.43 34.49
C LYS A 2 24.40 -34.30 33.46
N ASN A 3 23.25 -33.91 32.90
CA ASN A 3 23.01 -32.79 31.99
C ASN A 3 23.06 -33.15 30.50
N PHE A 4 22.00 -33.82 30.02
CA PHE A 4 21.59 -33.85 28.62
C PHE A 4 20.06 -33.73 28.58
N ALA A 5 19.53 -32.60 29.06
CA ALA A 5 18.08 -32.34 29.06
C ALA A 5 17.75 -30.84 29.01
N LEU A 6 18.59 -30.04 28.35
CA LEU A 6 18.39 -28.59 28.24
C LEU A 6 18.71 -28.04 26.85
N SER A 7 18.38 -28.80 25.79
CA SER A 7 18.58 -28.34 24.40
C SER A 7 17.37 -28.57 23.48
N LEU A 8 16.29 -29.21 23.95
CA LEU A 8 15.12 -29.47 23.11
C LEU A 8 13.98 -28.45 23.32
N THR A 9 13.94 -27.78 24.48
CA THR A 9 12.87 -26.81 24.80
C THR A 9 13.13 -25.41 24.22
N LEU A 10 14.38 -25.09 23.85
CA LEU A 10 14.72 -23.79 23.25
C LEU A 10 14.44 -23.75 21.73
N CYS A 11 14.50 -24.89 21.03
CA CYS A 11 14.22 -24.95 19.59
C CYS A 11 12.72 -24.89 19.26
N VAL A 12 11.86 -25.37 20.14
CA VAL A 12 10.40 -25.31 19.94
C VAL A 12 9.84 -23.92 20.26
N GLY A 13 10.44 -23.20 21.22
CA GLY A 13 10.02 -21.84 21.58
C GLY A 13 10.37 -20.76 20.54
N ILE A 14 11.45 -20.95 19.78
CA ILE A 14 11.83 -20.05 18.67
C ILE A 14 10.98 -20.33 17.42
N GLY A 15 10.56 -21.58 17.19
CA GLY A 15 9.70 -21.95 16.05
C GLY A 15 8.28 -21.36 16.12
N MET A 16 7.73 -21.14 17.33
CA MET A 16 6.39 -20.55 17.48
C MET A 16 6.40 -19.02 17.46
N LEU A 17 7.43 -18.37 17.99
CA LEU A 17 7.59 -16.90 17.90
C LEU A 17 7.97 -16.44 16.49
N THR A 18 8.49 -17.34 15.65
CA THR A 18 8.70 -17.03 14.24
C THR A 18 7.48 -17.37 13.41
N ALA A 19 6.70 -18.43 13.69
CA ALA A 19 5.49 -18.76 12.92
C ALA A 19 4.46 -17.62 12.86
N ASP A 20 4.20 -16.93 13.98
CA ASP A 20 3.23 -15.83 14.04
C ASP A 20 3.74 -14.52 13.36
N VAL A 21 5.05 -14.42 13.10
CA VAL A 21 5.67 -13.31 12.35
C VAL A 21 6.09 -13.75 10.93
N ILE A 22 5.92 -15.03 10.61
CA ILE A 22 6.24 -15.67 9.33
C ILE A 22 5.00 -15.69 8.41
N ALA A 23 3.79 -15.56 8.96
CA ALA A 23 2.51 -15.60 8.23
C ALA A 23 1.85 -14.23 8.00
N ALA A 24 2.58 -13.12 8.03
CA ALA A 24 2.07 -11.89 7.40
C ALA A 24 2.18 -12.11 5.88
N GLU A 25 1.12 -12.70 5.30
CA GLU A 25 0.91 -12.75 3.86
C GLU A 25 1.09 -11.32 3.32
N TYR A 26 1.86 -11.17 2.24
CA TYR A 26 1.88 -9.91 1.52
C TYR A 26 0.49 -9.70 0.95
N ASP A 27 -0.17 -8.62 1.38
CA ASP A 27 -1.35 -8.12 0.69
C ASP A 27 -0.86 -7.22 -0.46
N ASP A 28 -1.52 -7.24 -1.61
CA ASP A 28 -1.21 -6.35 -2.73
C ASP A 28 -1.25 -4.87 -2.27
N ALA A 29 -2.07 -4.57 -1.25
CA ALA A 29 -2.13 -3.27 -0.59
C ALA A 29 -0.78 -2.79 0.00
N ASP A 30 0.16 -3.67 0.31
CA ASP A 30 1.49 -3.29 0.83
C ASP A 30 2.46 -2.81 -0.27
N MET A 31 2.17 -3.12 -1.53
CA MET A 31 3.07 -2.86 -2.67
C MET A 31 2.52 -1.87 -3.67
N LEU A 32 1.21 -1.60 -3.65
CA LEU A 32 0.54 -0.66 -4.56
C LEU A 32 0.77 0.81 -4.14
N PRO A 33 0.67 1.77 -5.08
CA PRO A 33 0.72 3.17 -4.72
C PRO A 33 -0.51 3.51 -3.89
N ARG A 34 -0.32 4.15 -2.73
CA ARG A 34 -1.43 4.53 -1.84
C ARG A 34 -1.49 6.04 -1.71
N VAL A 35 -2.67 6.62 -1.83
CA VAL A 35 -2.83 8.05 -1.54
C VAL A 35 -2.73 8.25 -0.04
N ILE A 36 -1.81 9.10 0.37
CA ILE A 36 -1.58 9.43 1.77
C ILE A 36 -1.89 10.89 2.10
N SER A 37 -2.17 11.75 1.12
CA SER A 37 -2.60 13.11 1.41
C SER A 37 -3.38 13.73 0.27
N LEU A 38 -4.37 14.56 0.62
CA LEU A 38 -5.06 15.48 -0.27
C LEU A 38 -4.90 16.91 0.27
N SER A 39 -4.58 17.85 -0.61
CA SER A 39 -4.49 19.27 -0.28
C SER A 39 -5.37 20.07 -1.24
N PHE A 40 -6.15 21.02 -0.74
CA PHE A 40 -7.07 21.82 -1.57
C PHE A 40 -6.61 23.27 -1.65
N ALA A 41 -6.53 23.83 -2.85
CA ALA A 41 -6.20 25.24 -3.08
C ALA A 41 -6.95 25.78 -4.30
N GLY A 42 -8.09 26.44 -4.06
CA GLY A 42 -8.95 26.97 -5.12
C GLY A 42 -9.44 25.84 -6.04
N GLU A 43 -9.15 25.95 -7.34
CA GLU A 43 -9.51 24.95 -8.36
C GLU A 43 -8.61 23.70 -8.36
N GLN A 44 -7.62 23.62 -7.47
CA GLN A 44 -6.59 22.58 -7.51
C GLN A 44 -6.67 21.64 -6.32
N VAL A 45 -6.47 20.35 -6.61
CA VAL A 45 -6.33 19.29 -5.62
C VAL A 45 -4.95 18.66 -5.74
N GLY A 46 -4.13 18.85 -4.71
CA GLY A 46 -2.85 18.19 -4.54
C GLY A 46 -3.06 16.76 -4.03
N ILE A 47 -2.37 15.81 -4.63
CA ILE A 47 -2.45 14.39 -4.29
C ILE A 47 -1.02 13.90 -3.99
N GLN A 48 -0.82 13.36 -2.79
CA GLN A 48 0.43 12.75 -2.37
C GLN A 48 0.29 11.24 -2.32
N ILE A 49 1.23 10.53 -2.97
CA ILE A 49 1.25 9.08 -3.03
C ILE A 49 2.41 8.53 -2.20
N SER A 50 2.11 7.57 -1.32
CA SER A 50 3.10 6.68 -0.72
C SER A 50 3.41 5.54 -1.67
N VAL A 51 4.69 5.26 -1.78
CA VAL A 51 5.24 4.21 -2.65
C VAL A 51 6.05 3.23 -1.81
N ALA A 52 5.84 1.94 -2.05
CA ALA A 52 6.61 0.89 -1.39
C ALA A 52 8.10 1.03 -1.77
N GLY A 53 9.00 1.01 -0.78
CA GLY A 53 10.44 0.97 -1.04
C GLY A 53 11.19 2.30 -1.11
N PHE A 54 10.51 3.45 -1.17
CA PHE A 54 11.21 4.73 -1.02
C PHE A 54 11.48 5.03 0.45
N SER A 55 12.60 5.73 0.71
CA SER A 55 12.79 6.42 1.99
C SER A 55 11.62 7.39 2.21
N ALA A 56 11.30 7.71 3.46
CA ALA A 56 10.16 8.56 3.85
C ALA A 56 10.17 10.01 3.29
N TYR A 57 10.95 10.29 2.25
CA TYR A 57 11.28 11.62 1.72
C TYR A 57 11.03 11.77 0.21
N GLU A 58 10.68 10.71 -0.52
CA GLU A 58 10.36 10.80 -1.97
C GLU A 58 8.95 10.25 -2.23
N PHE A 59 7.97 11.14 -2.20
CA PHE A 59 6.58 10.85 -2.52
C PHE A 59 6.26 11.38 -3.93
N PRO A 60 5.71 10.56 -4.84
CA PRO A 60 5.12 11.10 -6.05
C PRO A 60 4.01 12.09 -5.71
N LEU A 61 4.11 13.28 -6.31
CA LEU A 61 3.16 14.37 -6.13
C LEU A 61 2.43 14.62 -7.44
N PHE A 62 1.12 14.79 -7.33
CA PHE A 62 0.26 15.12 -8.44
C PHE A 62 -0.61 16.32 -8.09
N VAL A 63 -1.05 17.02 -9.13
CA VAL A 63 -2.04 18.09 -9.04
C VAL A 63 -3.14 17.78 -10.03
N HIS A 64 -4.37 17.69 -9.53
CA HIS A 64 -5.58 17.80 -10.33
C HIS A 64 -5.93 19.27 -10.48
N ASP A 65 -6.12 19.71 -11.72
CA ASP A 65 -6.58 21.04 -12.09
C ASP A 65 -8.05 20.94 -12.51
N GLY A 66 -8.95 21.40 -11.63
CA GLY A 66 -10.38 21.33 -11.83
C GLY A 66 -10.89 22.18 -13.00
N SER A 67 -10.11 23.15 -13.48
CA SER A 67 -10.52 24.02 -14.60
C SER A 67 -10.52 23.29 -15.95
N ASN A 68 -9.65 22.30 -16.10
CA ASN A 68 -9.44 21.55 -17.34
C ASN A 68 -9.55 20.03 -17.15
N ASP A 69 -9.91 19.59 -15.94
CA ASP A 69 -10.02 18.20 -15.52
C ASP A 69 -8.79 17.36 -15.89
N SER A 70 -7.60 17.88 -15.57
CA SER A 70 -6.33 17.21 -15.85
C SER A 70 -5.56 16.91 -14.58
N ILE A 71 -4.86 15.76 -14.58
CA ILE A 71 -3.90 15.42 -13.53
C ILE A 71 -2.50 15.36 -14.11
N ARG A 72 -1.55 15.95 -13.41
CA ARG A 72 -0.13 15.91 -13.78
C ARG A 72 0.76 15.71 -12.58
N SER A 73 1.90 15.05 -12.78
CA SER A 73 2.95 14.99 -11.77
C SER A 73 3.63 16.37 -11.62
N VAL A 74 4.04 16.70 -10.39
CA VAL A 74 4.70 17.95 -10.05
C VAL A 74 5.94 17.71 -9.18
N SER A 75 6.83 18.70 -9.15
CA SER A 75 7.96 18.69 -8.20
C SER A 75 7.51 19.09 -6.80
N ALA A 76 8.28 18.73 -5.76
CA ALA A 76 8.02 19.17 -4.38
C ALA A 76 7.99 20.71 -4.25
N THR A 77 8.90 21.41 -4.94
CA THR A 77 8.92 22.89 -4.94
C THR A 77 7.65 23.48 -5.56
N GLU A 78 7.17 22.88 -6.65
CA GLU A 78 5.93 23.32 -7.28
C GLU A 78 4.73 23.04 -6.39
N TYR A 79 4.62 21.83 -5.83
CA TYR A 79 3.55 21.47 -4.90
C TYR A 79 3.50 22.44 -3.71
N ALA A 80 4.64 22.69 -3.06
CA ALA A 80 4.73 23.61 -1.92
C ALA A 80 4.32 25.04 -2.29
N SER A 81 4.58 25.48 -3.53
CA SER A 81 4.16 26.81 -3.99
C SER A 81 2.65 26.94 -4.22
N LEU A 82 1.98 25.83 -4.54
CA LEU A 82 0.52 25.78 -4.74
C LEU A 82 -0.24 25.62 -3.43
N PHE A 83 0.25 24.77 -2.52
CA PHE A 83 -0.48 24.37 -1.30
C PHE A 83 0.11 24.91 0.01
N GLY A 84 1.21 25.67 -0.05
CA GLY A 84 1.72 26.43 1.11
C GLY A 84 2.62 25.65 2.07
N GLY A 85 3.20 24.53 1.66
CA GLY A 85 4.12 23.74 2.48
C GLY A 85 4.39 22.35 1.91
N ASP A 86 5.22 21.58 2.61
CA ASP A 86 5.32 20.13 2.34
C ASP A 86 4.00 19.47 2.75
N PRO A 87 3.46 18.55 1.94
CA PRO A 87 2.24 17.85 2.30
C PRO A 87 2.45 17.05 3.58
N GLU A 88 1.58 17.25 4.57
CA GLU A 88 1.54 16.42 5.76
C GLU A 88 0.91 15.07 5.39
N PRO A 89 1.56 13.93 5.69
CA PRO A 89 0.94 12.62 5.52
C PRO A 89 -0.32 12.57 6.37
N LEU A 90 -1.44 12.16 5.79
CA LEU A 90 -2.60 11.75 6.54
C LEU A 90 -2.17 10.58 7.42
N ALA A 91 -2.54 10.63 8.70
CA ALA A 91 -2.27 9.52 9.59
C ALA A 91 -3.05 8.29 9.07
N ASN A 92 -2.35 7.18 8.88
CA ASN A 92 -3.00 5.92 8.54
C ASN A 92 -3.81 5.47 9.76
N HIS A 93 -5.11 5.78 9.76
CA HIS A 93 -5.98 5.58 10.91
C HIS A 93 -6.50 4.15 11.10
N PHE A 94 -5.89 3.17 10.43
CA PHE A 94 -6.17 1.76 10.69
C PHE A 94 -5.42 1.29 11.95
N GLY A 95 -5.76 1.85 13.13
CA GLY A 95 -5.08 1.54 14.38
C GLY A 95 -5.81 2.07 15.62
N ASN A 96 -5.65 1.36 16.74
CA ASN A 96 -6.26 1.63 18.05
C ASN A 96 -5.72 2.90 18.76
N GLU A 97 -5.29 3.93 18.01
CA GLU A 97 -4.85 5.16 18.67
C GLU A 97 -6.05 5.99 19.15
N PRO A 98 -6.02 6.49 20.40
CA PRO A 98 -7.15 7.13 21.07
C PRO A 98 -7.33 8.61 20.71
N ASP A 99 -6.66 9.11 19.69
CA ASP A 99 -6.79 10.52 19.31
C ASP A 99 -8.12 10.74 18.58
N PRO A 100 -8.86 11.80 18.94
CA PRO A 100 -10.10 12.12 18.26
C PRO A 100 -9.79 12.49 16.82
N TYR A 101 -10.55 11.91 15.89
CA TYR A 101 -10.46 12.20 14.48
C TYR A 101 -11.04 13.57 14.20
N VAL A 102 -10.55 14.27 13.17
CA VAL A 102 -10.93 15.67 12.91
C VAL A 102 -11.34 15.83 11.45
N THR A 103 -12.54 16.35 11.23
CA THR A 103 -13.08 16.70 9.89
C THR A 103 -12.42 17.97 9.33
N THR A 104 -12.65 18.31 8.06
CA THR A 104 -12.04 19.50 7.42
C THR A 104 -12.43 20.81 8.13
N ASP A 105 -13.59 20.88 8.77
CA ASP A 105 -14.03 22.07 9.52
C ASP A 105 -13.48 22.17 10.96
N GLY A 106 -12.67 21.19 11.39
CA GLY A 106 -12.11 21.11 12.73
C GLY A 106 -12.98 20.37 13.76
N THR A 107 -14.14 19.83 13.35
CA THR A 107 -14.99 19.02 14.24
C THR A 107 -14.32 17.71 14.58
N SER A 108 -14.15 17.46 15.88
CA SER A 108 -13.64 16.20 16.43
C SER A 108 -14.73 15.13 16.53
N TYR A 109 -14.38 13.86 16.29
CA TYR A 109 -15.24 12.70 16.52
C TYR A 109 -14.43 11.49 17.02
N GLU A 110 -15.12 10.56 17.70
CA GLU A 110 -14.55 9.28 18.15
C GLU A 110 -15.26 8.14 17.40
N PRO A 111 -14.56 7.37 16.54
CA PRO A 111 -15.19 6.24 15.87
C PRO A 111 -15.39 5.07 16.84
N HIS A 112 -16.51 4.38 16.67
CA HIS A 112 -16.78 3.13 17.35
C HIS A 112 -16.28 1.95 16.51
N TYR A 113 -15.56 1.03 17.16
CA TYR A 113 -15.02 -0.19 16.54
C TYR A 113 -15.90 -1.41 16.84
N CYS A 114 -16.02 -2.34 15.89
CA CYS A 114 -16.62 -3.65 16.17
C CYS A 114 -15.67 -4.41 17.13
N SER A 115 -16.08 -4.62 18.37
CA SER A 115 -15.39 -5.63 19.20
C SER A 115 -15.83 -7.00 18.68
N GLY A 116 -14.89 -7.88 18.33
CA GLY A 116 -15.16 -9.18 17.66
C GLY A 116 -16.04 -10.21 18.41
N TYR A 117 -16.85 -9.78 19.37
CA TYR A 117 -17.83 -10.58 20.12
C TYR A 117 -19.27 -10.11 19.92
N ASP A 118 -19.52 -8.99 19.23
CA ASP A 118 -20.87 -8.47 18.99
C ASP A 118 -21.14 -8.40 17.48
N ASP A 119 -22.14 -9.14 17.02
CA ASP A 119 -22.46 -9.27 15.59
C ASP A 119 -23.19 -8.03 15.04
N ARG A 120 -23.48 -7.04 15.88
CA ARG A 120 -24.17 -5.80 15.49
C ARG A 120 -23.47 -4.57 16.04
N VAL A 121 -23.14 -3.63 15.17
CA VAL A 121 -22.56 -2.33 15.53
C VAL A 121 -23.62 -1.26 15.38
N ILE A 122 -24.05 -0.71 16.53
CA ILE A 122 -24.70 0.60 16.58
C ILE A 122 -23.58 1.60 16.83
N SER A 123 -23.19 2.36 15.81
CA SER A 123 -22.23 3.45 15.99
C SER A 123 -22.95 4.65 16.56
N ASP A 124 -22.60 4.97 17.79
CA ASP A 124 -23.10 6.11 18.54
C ASP A 124 -22.01 7.17 18.59
N MET A 125 -22.06 8.14 17.68
CA MET A 125 -21.00 9.11 17.50
C MET A 125 -21.45 10.47 17.97
N VAL A 126 -20.55 11.22 18.60
CA VAL A 126 -20.77 12.64 18.91
C VAL A 126 -19.99 13.45 17.88
N ILE A 127 -20.72 14.23 17.07
CA ILE A 127 -20.19 15.10 16.03
C ILE A 127 -20.61 16.53 16.36
N ALA A 128 -19.66 17.40 16.72
CA ALA A 128 -19.92 18.80 17.10
C ALA A 128 -21.11 18.93 18.10
N ASP A 129 -21.01 18.21 19.21
CA ASP A 129 -22.02 18.14 20.29
C ASP A 129 -23.38 17.54 19.92
N GLN A 130 -23.55 17.07 18.69
CA GLN A 130 -24.74 16.33 18.25
C GLN A 130 -24.46 14.83 18.26
N ARG A 131 -25.34 14.09 18.95
CA ARG A 131 -25.27 12.63 18.99
C ARG A 131 -25.95 12.06 17.75
N LEU A 132 -25.16 11.43 16.89
CA LEU A 132 -25.59 10.71 15.71
C LEU A 132 -25.54 9.21 16.00
N VAL A 133 -26.70 8.56 16.00
CA VAL A 133 -26.80 7.11 16.21
C VAL A 133 -27.14 6.45 14.88
N VAL A 134 -26.23 5.64 14.36
CA VAL A 134 -26.40 4.93 13.09
C VAL A 134 -26.23 3.43 13.34
N ASP A 135 -27.20 2.66 12.86
CA ASP A 135 -27.18 1.20 12.94
C ASP A 135 -26.72 0.63 11.60
N PHE A 136 -25.48 0.14 11.54
CA PHE A 136 -24.91 -0.43 10.33
C PHE A 136 -25.25 -1.92 10.14
N GLY A 137 -25.85 -2.56 11.15
CA GLY A 137 -26.00 -4.01 11.16
C GLY A 137 -24.68 -4.71 11.51
N GLU A 138 -24.27 -5.69 10.70
CA GLU A 138 -23.06 -6.51 10.90
C GLU A 138 -21.77 -5.69 10.95
N CYS A 139 -20.70 -6.23 11.57
CA CYS A 139 -19.37 -5.65 11.91
C CYS A 139 -18.75 -4.63 10.91
N THR A 140 -19.44 -3.52 10.70
CA THR A 140 -19.03 -2.38 9.90
C THR A 140 -18.61 -1.29 10.88
N ALA A 141 -17.38 -0.83 10.73
CA ALA A 141 -16.84 0.28 11.48
C ALA A 141 -16.74 1.52 10.59
N VAL A 142 -16.66 2.67 11.25
CA VAL A 142 -16.45 3.97 10.60
C VAL A 142 -14.95 4.20 10.48
N SER A 143 -14.46 4.43 9.27
CA SER A 143 -13.05 4.79 9.05
C SER A 143 -12.84 6.29 9.06
N GLU A 144 -13.73 7.05 8.43
CA GLU A 144 -13.58 8.50 8.30
C GLU A 144 -14.95 9.19 8.27
N ILE A 145 -15.02 10.41 8.80
CA ILE A 145 -16.17 11.30 8.68
C ILE A 145 -15.75 12.63 8.07
N GLU A 146 -16.60 13.16 7.20
CA GLU A 146 -16.49 14.52 6.68
C GLU A 146 -17.85 15.21 6.72
N LEU A 147 -17.86 16.54 6.92
CA LEU A 147 -19.08 17.33 7.03
C LEU A 147 -19.28 18.24 5.82
N ASP A 148 -20.49 18.25 5.29
CA ASP A 148 -20.96 19.21 4.28
C ASP A 148 -22.37 19.70 4.65
N GLY A 149 -22.42 20.78 5.43
CA GLY A 149 -23.68 21.35 5.92
C GLY A 149 -24.52 20.36 6.72
N ASP A 150 -25.67 19.96 6.16
CA ASP A 150 -26.63 19.03 6.77
C ASP A 150 -26.35 17.56 6.43
N ILE A 151 -25.28 17.27 5.67
CA ILE A 151 -24.86 15.92 5.30
C ILE A 151 -23.59 15.54 6.05
N VAL A 152 -23.61 14.34 6.64
CA VAL A 152 -22.45 13.64 7.17
C VAL A 152 -22.03 12.60 6.16
N TRP A 153 -20.84 12.78 5.58
CA TRP A 153 -20.21 11.80 4.71
C TRP A 153 -19.39 10.85 5.58
N MET A 154 -19.60 9.56 5.38
CA MET A 154 -19.06 8.55 6.28
C MET A 154 -18.44 7.41 5.49
N GLY A 155 -17.13 7.29 5.61
CA GLY A 155 -16.36 6.16 5.14
C GLY A 155 -16.56 4.98 6.06
N THR A 156 -16.74 3.80 5.49
CA THR A 156 -16.91 2.56 6.25
C THR A 156 -15.93 1.48 5.82
N TYR A 157 -15.59 0.61 6.75
CA TYR A 157 -14.83 -0.60 6.50
C TYR A 157 -15.38 -1.75 7.34
N TYR A 158 -15.13 -2.98 6.91
CA TYR A 158 -15.48 -4.16 7.67
C TYR A 158 -14.37 -4.49 8.67
N ALA A 159 -14.73 -4.60 9.96
CA ALA A 159 -13.78 -4.76 11.08
C ALA A 159 -13.79 -6.19 11.65
N GLY A 160 -14.00 -7.21 10.82
CA GLY A 160 -14.01 -8.60 11.25
C GLY A 160 -12.62 -9.18 11.57
N GLY A 161 -12.60 -10.42 12.08
CA GLY A 161 -11.40 -11.07 12.63
C GLY A 161 -10.29 -11.45 11.64
N HIS A 162 -10.42 -11.11 10.35
CA HIS A 162 -9.46 -11.47 9.29
C HIS A 162 -8.80 -10.26 8.61
N GLY A 163 -8.85 -9.08 9.22
CA GLY A 163 -8.31 -7.83 8.68
C GLY A 163 -9.39 -6.89 8.15
N ASN A 164 -8.97 -5.71 7.73
CA ASN A 164 -9.89 -4.69 7.21
C ASN A 164 -10.26 -5.03 5.75
N SER A 165 -11.54 -5.17 5.47
CA SER A 165 -12.06 -5.27 4.09
C SER A 165 -13.09 -4.18 3.81
N GLY A 166 -13.59 -4.08 2.57
CA GLY A 166 -14.62 -3.11 2.23
C GLY A 166 -15.86 -3.24 3.12
N GLY A 167 -16.29 -2.11 3.67
CA GLY A 167 -17.54 -2.01 4.43
C GLY A 167 -18.74 -1.79 3.50
N LEU A 168 -19.66 -0.93 3.93
CA LEU A 168 -20.82 -0.51 3.15
C LEU A 168 -20.49 0.54 2.07
N GLY A 169 -19.22 0.90 1.91
CA GLY A 169 -18.75 1.99 1.05
C GLY A 169 -18.90 3.35 1.73
N LEU A 170 -19.16 4.39 0.93
CA LEU A 170 -19.40 5.74 1.42
C LEU A 170 -20.89 5.93 1.68
N LEU A 171 -21.23 6.40 2.88
CA LEU A 171 -22.60 6.73 3.26
C LEU A 171 -22.77 8.24 3.32
N ALA A 172 -23.87 8.74 2.77
CA ALA A 172 -24.35 10.10 3.04
C ALA A 172 -25.49 10.00 4.04
N ILE A 173 -25.37 10.71 5.17
CA ILE A 173 -26.32 10.64 6.29
C ILE A 173 -26.84 12.05 6.57
N SER A 174 -28.15 12.19 6.72
CA SER A 174 -28.76 13.45 7.17
C SER A 174 -28.38 13.71 8.62
N ARG A 175 -27.73 14.86 8.88
CA ARG A 175 -27.34 15.30 10.22
C ARG A 175 -28.54 15.55 11.13
N GLU A 176 -29.64 16.06 10.57
CA GLU A 176 -30.88 16.34 11.32
C GLU A 176 -31.58 15.05 11.79
N SER A 177 -31.70 14.06 10.89
CA SER A 177 -32.54 12.88 11.13
C SER A 177 -31.76 11.61 11.50
N GLY A 178 -30.44 11.60 11.28
CA GLY A 178 -29.60 10.41 11.39
C GLY A 178 -29.85 9.34 10.32
N GLN A 179 -30.69 9.61 9.32
CA GLN A 179 -31.02 8.63 8.28
C GLN A 179 -29.97 8.61 7.17
N ILE A 180 -29.63 7.41 6.71
CA ILE A 180 -28.84 7.21 5.49
C ILE A 180 -29.68 7.68 4.30
N VAL A 181 -29.21 8.73 3.62
CA VAL A 181 -29.87 9.28 2.42
C VAL A 181 -29.30 8.70 1.13
N ALA A 182 -28.03 8.29 1.13
CA ALA A 182 -27.42 7.56 0.02
C ALA A 182 -26.35 6.56 0.46
N ARG A 183 -26.14 5.54 -0.37
CA ARG A 183 -25.02 4.61 -0.29
C ARG A 183 -24.29 4.67 -1.63
N ILE A 184 -23.01 5.04 -1.59
CA ILE A 184 -22.18 5.19 -2.78
C ILE A 184 -21.17 4.05 -2.80
N ASP A 185 -21.19 3.29 -3.90
CA ASP A 185 -20.26 2.19 -4.11
C ASP A 185 -18.85 2.74 -4.38
N THR A 186 -17.90 2.35 -3.55
CA THR A 186 -16.47 2.70 -3.67
C THR A 186 -15.62 1.54 -4.18
N GLY A 187 -16.24 0.51 -4.76
CA GLY A 187 -15.53 -0.64 -5.34
C GLY A 187 -15.17 -1.75 -4.35
N GLY A 188 -15.75 -1.72 -3.14
CA GLY A 188 -15.54 -2.78 -2.15
C GLY A 188 -14.20 -2.73 -1.41
N TYR A 189 -13.48 -1.60 -1.48
CA TYR A 189 -12.25 -1.35 -0.73
C TYR A 189 -12.54 -0.55 0.54
N PRO A 190 -11.75 -0.75 1.61
CA PRO A 190 -11.87 0.08 2.81
C PRO A 190 -11.55 1.53 2.45
N ILE A 191 -12.38 2.45 2.97
CA ILE A 191 -12.16 3.88 2.80
C ILE A 191 -11.13 4.31 3.84
N SER A 192 -10.03 4.91 3.42
CA SER A 192 -9.03 5.47 4.31
C SER A 192 -9.35 6.91 4.67
N HIS A 193 -9.86 7.70 3.72
CA HIS A 193 -10.19 9.11 3.93
C HIS A 193 -11.37 9.60 3.09
N VAL A 194 -11.99 10.68 3.54
CA VAL A 194 -13.10 11.39 2.92
C VAL A 194 -12.81 12.86 3.14
N ARG A 195 -12.76 13.65 2.06
CA ARG A 195 -12.48 15.08 2.13
C ARG A 195 -13.46 15.86 1.28
N TYR A 196 -13.95 16.97 1.80
CA TYR A 196 -14.86 17.85 1.09
C TYR A 196 -14.11 18.99 0.41
N ASP A 197 -14.27 19.10 -0.90
CA ASP A 197 -13.73 20.21 -1.68
C ASP A 197 -14.75 21.36 -1.72
N THR A 198 -14.52 22.39 -0.90
CA THR A 198 -15.36 23.59 -0.84
C THR A 198 -15.44 24.37 -2.16
N PHE A 199 -14.48 24.19 -3.08
CA PHE A 199 -14.50 24.88 -4.36
C PHE A 199 -15.47 24.19 -5.33
N SER A 200 -15.26 22.89 -5.58
CA SER A 200 -16.10 22.15 -6.54
C SER A 200 -17.41 21.64 -5.94
N ASN A 201 -17.56 21.66 -4.60
CA ASN A 201 -18.62 21.00 -3.84
C ASN A 201 -18.67 19.48 -4.11
N ASN A 202 -17.51 18.88 -4.32
CA ASN A 202 -17.35 17.44 -4.48
C ASN A 202 -16.74 16.83 -3.22
N VAL A 203 -17.04 15.56 -2.99
CA VAL A 203 -16.41 14.74 -1.96
C VAL A 203 -15.38 13.83 -2.61
N TRP A 204 -14.14 13.92 -2.13
CA TRP A 204 -13.02 13.09 -2.53
C TRP A 204 -12.86 11.97 -1.52
N VAL A 205 -13.12 10.75 -1.97
CA VAL A 205 -13.02 9.54 -1.15
C VAL A 205 -11.80 8.76 -1.55
N ILE A 206 -10.93 8.48 -0.59
CA ILE A 206 -9.72 7.70 -0.78
C ILE A 206 -9.98 6.28 -0.27
N THR A 207 -9.71 5.30 -1.11
CA THR A 207 -9.62 3.89 -0.72
C THR A 207 -8.17 3.43 -0.84
N ASP A 208 -7.92 2.16 -0.55
CA ASP A 208 -6.58 1.57 -0.70
C ASP A 208 -6.03 1.60 -2.13
N ASP A 209 -6.89 1.64 -3.15
CA ASP A 209 -6.54 1.45 -4.55
C ASP A 209 -6.93 2.62 -5.49
N GLN A 210 -7.81 3.52 -5.04
CA GLN A 210 -8.34 4.60 -5.88
C GLN A 210 -8.77 5.84 -5.10
N ILE A 211 -9.02 6.90 -5.85
CA ILE A 211 -9.84 8.03 -5.42
C ILE A 211 -11.19 7.93 -6.14
N VAL A 212 -12.27 8.12 -5.40
CA VAL A 212 -13.62 8.25 -5.93
C VAL A 212 -14.11 9.67 -5.67
N VAL A 213 -14.51 10.38 -6.74
CA VAL A 213 -15.05 11.74 -6.62
C VAL A 213 -16.57 11.69 -6.74
N VAL A 214 -17.26 12.23 -5.75
CA VAL A 214 -18.72 12.21 -5.63
C VAL A 214 -19.24 13.64 -5.65
N ASP A 215 -20.25 13.92 -6.48
CA ASP A 215 -20.89 15.24 -6.51
C ASP A 215 -21.94 15.43 -5.39
N LYS A 216 -22.46 16.65 -5.28
CA LYS A 216 -23.55 17.00 -4.35
C LYS A 216 -24.87 16.24 -4.64
N GLU A 217 -25.04 15.73 -5.85
CA GLU A 217 -26.15 14.85 -6.22
C GLU A 217 -25.91 13.39 -5.79
N MET A 218 -24.83 13.12 -5.04
CA MET A 218 -24.45 11.81 -4.51
C MET A 218 -24.13 10.79 -5.62
N THR A 219 -23.62 11.28 -6.75
CA THR A 219 -23.23 10.48 -7.91
C THR A 219 -21.71 10.45 -8.06
N VAL A 220 -21.17 9.28 -8.40
CA VAL A 220 -19.74 9.15 -8.74
C VAL A 220 -19.49 9.83 -10.08
N VAL A 221 -18.69 10.91 -10.06
CA VAL A 221 -18.34 11.70 -11.24
C VAL A 221 -17.14 11.08 -11.95
N THR A 222 -16.13 10.69 -11.18
CA THR A 222 -14.90 10.09 -11.70
C THR A 222 -14.22 9.21 -10.67
N ARG A 223 -13.29 8.38 -11.15
CA ARG A 223 -12.42 7.53 -10.35
C ARG A 223 -10.99 7.74 -10.84
N TYR A 224 -10.04 7.73 -9.92
CA TYR A 224 -8.61 7.76 -10.24
C TYR A 224 -7.94 6.54 -9.64
N PHE A 225 -7.35 5.72 -10.50
CA PHE A 225 -6.57 4.54 -10.14
C PHE A 225 -5.10 4.85 -10.29
N PHE A 226 -4.31 4.38 -9.33
CA PHE A 226 -2.86 4.57 -9.31
C PHE A 226 -2.17 3.24 -9.59
N TYR A 227 -1.21 3.26 -10.51
CA TYR A 227 -0.49 2.06 -10.88
C TYR A 227 0.97 2.36 -11.20
N TYR A 228 1.84 1.38 -10.98
CA TYR A 228 3.24 1.48 -11.38
C TYR A 228 3.43 1.07 -12.83
N ASP A 229 4.28 1.81 -13.54
CA ASP A 229 4.70 1.49 -14.89
C ASP A 229 6.09 2.09 -15.14
N PHE A 230 6.64 1.84 -16.34
CA PHE A 230 7.89 2.47 -16.78
C PHE A 230 7.60 3.71 -17.63
N ASP A 231 8.37 4.77 -17.41
CA ASP A 231 8.54 5.83 -18.40
C ASP A 231 9.31 5.25 -19.61
N PRO A 232 8.70 5.16 -20.80
CA PRO A 232 9.35 4.55 -21.96
C PRO A 232 10.62 5.28 -22.42
N SER A 233 10.78 6.55 -22.06
CA SER A 233 11.91 7.38 -22.51
C SER A 233 13.17 7.23 -21.65
N SER A 234 12.99 6.91 -20.36
CA SER A 234 14.08 6.81 -19.37
C SER A 234 14.21 5.43 -18.73
N GLY A 235 13.22 4.56 -18.92
CA GLY A 235 13.09 3.28 -18.23
C GLY A 235 12.88 3.43 -16.72
N LYS A 236 12.65 4.65 -16.22
CA LYS A 236 12.44 4.91 -14.80
C LYS A 236 11.06 4.36 -14.37
N PRO A 237 10.96 3.64 -13.25
CA PRO A 237 9.66 3.30 -12.69
C PRO A 237 8.98 4.55 -12.13
N GLU A 238 7.70 4.72 -12.46
CA GLU A 238 6.87 5.84 -12.01
C GLU A 238 5.47 5.38 -11.63
N VAL A 239 4.83 6.16 -10.76
CA VAL A 239 3.39 6.05 -10.52
C VAL A 239 2.67 6.81 -11.61
N ARG A 240 1.64 6.20 -12.19
CA ARG A 240 0.77 6.77 -13.21
C ARG A 240 -0.67 6.72 -12.74
N ILE A 241 -1.50 7.58 -13.33
CA ILE A 241 -2.90 7.73 -12.97
C ILE A 241 -3.77 7.43 -14.19
N ALA A 242 -4.82 6.66 -13.98
CA ALA A 242 -5.84 6.37 -14.99
C ALA A 242 -7.24 6.54 -14.41
N ASN A 243 -8.22 6.80 -15.28
CA ASN A 243 -9.63 6.86 -14.91
C ASN A 243 -10.34 5.49 -14.97
N THR A 244 -9.62 4.46 -15.37
CA THR A 244 -10.05 3.07 -15.39
C THR A 244 -9.02 2.22 -14.68
N TRP A 245 -9.44 1.14 -14.05
CA TRP A 245 -8.52 0.24 -13.35
C TRP A 245 -7.47 -0.33 -14.32
N ILE A 246 -6.20 -0.23 -13.90
CA ILE A 246 -5.03 -0.80 -14.59
C ILE A 246 -4.18 -1.49 -13.54
N ALA A 247 -3.83 -2.75 -13.78
CA ALA A 247 -2.90 -3.47 -12.92
C ALA A 247 -1.50 -2.85 -13.00
N SER A 248 -0.86 -2.67 -11.84
CA SER A 248 0.54 -2.24 -11.77
C SER A 248 1.46 -3.22 -12.50
N HIS A 249 2.46 -2.70 -13.23
CA HIS A 249 3.47 -3.53 -13.84
C HIS A 249 4.40 -4.09 -12.74
N PRO A 250 4.42 -5.40 -12.50
CA PRO A 250 5.09 -5.98 -11.33
C PRO A 250 6.61 -5.73 -11.34
N LEU A 251 7.23 -5.73 -12.53
CA LEU A 251 8.65 -5.40 -12.68
C LEU A 251 8.96 -3.90 -12.56
N ALA A 252 7.97 -3.00 -12.75
CA ALA A 252 8.19 -1.57 -12.48
C ALA A 252 8.28 -1.31 -10.97
N VAL A 253 7.43 -2.00 -10.18
CA VAL A 253 7.53 -1.98 -8.72
C VAL A 253 8.91 -2.45 -8.27
N PHE A 254 9.37 -3.55 -8.84
CA PHE A 254 10.71 -4.07 -8.60
C PHE A 254 11.81 -3.07 -8.94
N ALA A 255 11.70 -2.40 -10.09
CA ALA A 255 12.70 -1.47 -10.57
C ALA A 255 12.94 -0.30 -9.60
N MET A 256 11.97 0.03 -8.74
CA MET A 256 12.12 1.08 -7.72
C MET A 256 13.27 0.80 -6.75
N HIS A 257 13.65 -0.46 -6.59
CA HIS A 257 14.77 -0.87 -5.72
C HIS A 257 16.13 -0.92 -6.44
N LEU A 258 16.17 -0.61 -7.73
CA LEU A 258 17.41 -0.56 -8.48
C LEU A 258 18.08 0.83 -8.33
N PRO A 259 19.41 0.89 -8.40
CA PRO A 259 20.12 2.14 -8.64
C PRO A 259 19.63 2.82 -9.94
N SER A 260 19.51 4.15 -9.92
CA SER A 260 18.90 4.90 -11.02
C SER A 260 19.65 4.79 -12.35
N ASP A 261 20.95 4.50 -12.33
CA ASP A 261 21.79 4.25 -13.50
C ASP A 261 21.55 2.86 -14.16
N GLN A 262 20.68 2.04 -13.56
CA GLN A 262 20.30 0.74 -14.09
C GLN A 262 18.91 0.72 -14.75
N TYR A 263 18.07 1.74 -14.52
CA TYR A 263 16.67 1.78 -14.96
C TYR A 263 16.49 1.51 -16.45
N GLN A 264 17.19 2.24 -17.32
CA GLN A 264 17.07 2.07 -18.76
C GLN A 264 17.42 0.64 -19.22
N ARG A 265 18.54 0.10 -18.73
CA ARG A 265 18.99 -1.26 -19.09
C ARG A 265 18.05 -2.33 -18.55
N PHE A 266 17.49 -2.11 -17.37
CA PHE A 266 16.49 -3.00 -16.79
C PHE A 266 15.22 -2.99 -17.63
N TYR A 267 14.70 -1.81 -17.97
CA TYR A 267 13.52 -1.66 -18.81
C TYR A 267 13.67 -2.34 -20.18
N GLU A 268 14.81 -2.14 -20.85
CA GLU A 268 15.13 -2.84 -22.12
C GLU A 268 15.13 -4.37 -21.95
N SER A 269 15.65 -4.86 -20.82
CA SER A 269 15.66 -6.29 -20.50
C SER A 269 14.24 -6.81 -20.25
N VAL A 270 13.39 -6.03 -19.57
CA VAL A 270 11.97 -6.33 -19.38
C VAL A 270 11.23 -6.39 -20.71
N GLN A 271 11.45 -5.44 -21.61
CA GLN A 271 10.83 -5.41 -22.94
C GLN A 271 11.22 -6.61 -23.82
N SER A 272 12.35 -7.25 -23.55
CA SER A 272 12.77 -8.46 -24.26
C SER A 272 12.01 -9.72 -23.84
N ILE A 273 11.30 -9.68 -22.70
CA ILE A 273 10.47 -10.78 -22.23
C ILE A 273 9.15 -10.77 -23.02
N PRO A 274 8.71 -11.90 -23.61
CA PRO A 274 7.43 -11.97 -24.31
C PRO A 274 6.28 -11.48 -23.43
N ASN A 275 5.41 -10.61 -23.95
CA ASN A 275 4.29 -10.00 -23.19
C ASN A 275 3.38 -11.02 -22.50
N GLU A 276 3.14 -12.16 -23.15
CA GLU A 276 2.38 -13.27 -22.58
C GLU A 276 3.01 -13.83 -21.30
N LYS A 277 4.35 -13.86 -21.23
CA LYS A 277 5.13 -14.30 -20.07
C LYS A 277 5.31 -13.21 -19.03
N ALA A 278 5.41 -11.96 -19.44
CA ALA A 278 5.50 -10.82 -18.53
C ALA A 278 4.23 -10.66 -17.68
N ARG A 279 3.06 -11.01 -18.25
CA ARG A 279 1.74 -10.92 -17.58
C ARG A 279 1.35 -12.17 -16.78
N GLU A 280 2.08 -13.28 -16.93
CA GLU A 280 1.90 -14.49 -16.12
C GLU A 280 2.37 -14.33 -14.67
N TYR A 281 3.01 -13.20 -14.34
CA TYR A 281 3.46 -12.87 -13.00
C TYR A 281 2.64 -11.72 -12.45
N ASP A 282 1.97 -11.94 -11.32
CA ASP A 282 1.50 -10.86 -10.47
C ASP A 282 2.60 -10.46 -9.47
N LEU A 283 2.35 -9.40 -8.71
CA LEU A 283 3.26 -8.96 -7.65
C LEU A 283 3.40 -10.09 -6.61
N GLN A 284 2.30 -10.72 -6.22
CA GLN A 284 2.29 -11.81 -5.25
C GLN A 284 3.25 -12.97 -5.63
N ASP A 285 3.35 -13.34 -6.90
CA ASP A 285 4.28 -14.34 -7.44
C ASP A 285 5.73 -13.87 -7.54
N LEU A 286 5.99 -12.57 -7.46
CA LEU A 286 7.33 -12.05 -7.24
C LEU A 286 7.71 -12.09 -5.75
N TYR A 287 6.75 -11.82 -4.85
CA TYR A 287 7.00 -11.65 -3.42
C TYR A 287 6.77 -12.90 -2.54
N MET A 288 5.96 -13.89 -2.98
CA MET A 288 5.49 -15.03 -2.16
C MET A 288 5.75 -16.42 -2.77
N CYS A 289 6.38 -16.51 -3.93
CA CYS A 289 6.41 -17.74 -4.76
C CYS A 289 7.05 -18.99 -4.14
N CYS A 290 7.72 -18.87 -2.98
CA CYS A 290 8.25 -20.02 -2.22
C CYS A 290 7.28 -20.56 -1.16
N TYR A 291 6.16 -19.88 -0.90
CA TYR A 291 5.23 -20.26 0.17
C TYR A 291 4.23 -21.36 -0.26
N PHE A 292 3.89 -21.41 -1.56
CA PHE A 292 2.87 -22.33 -2.08
C PHE A 292 3.41 -23.47 -2.95
N ALA A 293 4.72 -23.52 -3.24
CA ALA A 293 5.29 -24.63 -3.98
C ALA A 293 5.56 -25.81 -3.02
N PRO A 294 4.95 -26.99 -3.23
CA PRO A 294 5.30 -28.18 -2.46
C PRO A 294 6.82 -28.43 -2.50
N PRO A 295 7.41 -28.98 -1.42
CA PRO A 295 8.80 -29.41 -1.44
C PRO A 295 9.08 -30.31 -2.66
N GLY A 296 10.06 -29.94 -3.49
CA GLY A 296 10.45 -30.71 -4.68
C GLY A 296 9.75 -30.30 -5.98
N THR A 297 8.81 -29.36 -5.96
CA THR A 297 8.29 -28.73 -7.17
C THR A 297 9.25 -27.61 -7.60
N PRO A 298 9.90 -27.70 -8.77
CA PRO A 298 10.69 -26.59 -9.27
C PRO A 298 9.69 -25.48 -9.60
N SER A 299 9.59 -24.46 -8.75
CA SER A 299 9.08 -23.17 -9.17
C SER A 299 10.10 -22.60 -10.16
N ARG A 300 10.11 -23.08 -11.40
CA ARG A 300 11.03 -22.58 -12.44
C ARG A 300 10.38 -21.37 -13.06
N LYS A 301 11.02 -20.20 -12.97
CA LYS A 301 10.62 -19.09 -13.87
C LYS A 301 10.88 -19.55 -15.31
N PRO A 302 10.10 -19.07 -16.29
CA PRO A 302 10.49 -19.13 -17.69
C PRO A 302 11.93 -18.61 -17.83
N ARG A 303 12.73 -19.28 -18.66
CA ARG A 303 14.15 -18.97 -18.88
C ARG A 303 14.37 -17.52 -19.31
N GLU A 304 13.36 -16.95 -19.95
CA GLU A 304 13.27 -15.57 -20.41
C GLU A 304 13.51 -14.55 -19.29
N PHE A 305 13.20 -14.90 -18.02
CA PHE A 305 13.47 -14.04 -16.86
C PHE A 305 14.91 -14.12 -16.34
N GLU A 306 15.74 -15.07 -16.82
CA GLU A 306 17.16 -15.11 -16.46
C GLU A 306 17.89 -13.82 -16.89
N ILE A 307 17.37 -13.10 -17.89
CA ILE A 307 17.91 -11.81 -18.32
C ILE A 307 17.86 -10.74 -17.21
N LEU A 308 16.97 -10.90 -16.22
CA LEU A 308 16.84 -9.95 -15.11
C LEU A 308 17.87 -10.22 -13.98
N VAL A 309 18.47 -11.40 -13.92
CA VAL A 309 19.42 -11.81 -12.85
C VAL A 309 20.53 -10.79 -12.59
N PRO A 310 21.18 -10.17 -13.60
CA PRO A 310 22.21 -9.16 -13.37
C PRO A 310 21.72 -7.92 -12.60
N PHE A 311 20.42 -7.65 -12.59
CA PHE A 311 19.80 -6.55 -11.83
C PHE A 311 19.31 -7.02 -10.46
N LEU A 312 18.95 -8.31 -10.34
CA LEU A 312 18.46 -8.89 -9.09
C LEU A 312 19.55 -8.90 -8.00
N LEU A 313 20.78 -9.30 -8.36
CA LEU A 313 21.87 -9.47 -7.39
C LEU A 313 22.37 -8.15 -6.79
N PRO A 314 22.63 -7.09 -7.57
CA PRO A 314 23.10 -5.81 -7.01
C PRO A 314 22.03 -5.10 -6.17
N ALA A 315 20.75 -5.24 -6.55
CA ALA A 315 19.65 -4.63 -5.80
C ALA A 315 19.42 -5.31 -4.45
N PHE A 316 19.66 -6.62 -4.37
CA PHE A 316 19.74 -7.33 -3.11
C PHE A 316 20.85 -6.78 -2.21
N GLN A 317 22.06 -6.66 -2.75
CA GLN A 317 23.23 -6.14 -2.03
C GLN A 317 23.00 -4.71 -1.55
N HIS A 318 22.48 -3.83 -2.42
CA HIS A 318 22.18 -2.45 -2.06
C HIS A 318 21.14 -2.34 -0.93
N THR A 319 20.10 -3.17 -0.96
CA THR A 319 19.07 -3.23 0.10
C THR A 319 19.66 -3.74 1.43
N LEU A 320 20.67 -4.60 1.37
CA LEU A 320 21.40 -5.09 2.54
C LEU A 320 22.37 -4.06 3.14
N GLU A 321 22.90 -3.15 2.33
CA GLU A 321 23.82 -2.12 2.78
C GLU A 321 23.10 -0.89 3.37
N SER A 322 21.87 -0.60 2.96
CA SER A 322 21.09 0.58 3.37
C SER A 322 20.48 0.50 4.79
N TRP A 323 21.08 -0.27 5.71
CA TRP A 323 20.57 -0.57 7.04
C TRP A 323 20.79 0.57 8.05
N SER A 324 19.91 1.58 8.05
CA SER A 324 19.75 2.48 9.20
C SER A 324 18.39 2.25 9.89
N PHE A 325 18.40 2.07 11.22
CA PHE A 325 17.20 1.93 12.08
C PHE A 325 16.26 3.14 11.87
N PRO A 326 15.00 2.99 11.41
CA PRO A 326 13.95 2.04 11.83
C PRO A 326 13.49 1.04 10.74
N LEU A 327 14.25 0.88 9.65
CA LEU A 327 13.88 0.06 8.47
C LEU A 327 13.79 -1.47 8.68
N LYS A 328 13.98 -1.99 9.90
CA LYS A 328 14.21 -3.43 10.15
C LYS A 328 13.12 -4.38 9.67
N LEU A 329 11.85 -3.99 9.62
CA LEU A 329 10.77 -4.85 9.09
C LEU A 329 10.77 -4.88 7.56
N LYS A 330 10.81 -3.69 6.93
CA LYS A 330 10.83 -3.53 5.47
C LYS A 330 12.08 -4.16 4.83
N THR A 331 13.22 -4.07 5.51
CA THR A 331 14.47 -4.68 5.05
C THR A 331 14.48 -6.20 5.20
N LYS A 332 13.84 -6.77 6.23
CA LYS A 332 13.63 -8.22 6.33
C LYS A 332 12.70 -8.73 5.22
N GLN A 333 11.66 -7.98 4.89
CA GLN A 333 10.72 -8.28 3.80
C GLN A 333 11.42 -8.25 2.44
N ALA A 334 12.15 -7.18 2.13
CA ALA A 334 12.93 -7.08 0.90
C ALA A 334 14.01 -8.18 0.82
N THR A 335 14.77 -8.43 1.89
CA THR A 335 15.79 -9.51 1.90
C THR A 335 15.15 -10.89 1.66
N ARG A 336 13.96 -11.16 2.22
CA ARG A 336 13.21 -12.39 1.94
C ARG A 336 12.80 -12.49 0.47
N MET A 337 12.23 -11.43 -0.10
CA MET A 337 11.91 -11.34 -1.53
C MET A 337 13.14 -11.69 -2.37
N TRP A 338 14.26 -11.05 -2.09
CA TRP A 338 15.49 -11.22 -2.86
C TRP A 338 16.09 -12.62 -2.76
N ARG A 339 16.11 -13.22 -1.56
CA ARG A 339 16.52 -14.63 -1.36
C ARG A 339 15.62 -15.56 -2.15
N GLN A 340 14.31 -15.37 -2.10
CA GLN A 340 13.34 -16.19 -2.84
C GLN A 340 13.52 -16.08 -4.36
N VAL A 341 13.77 -14.86 -4.87
CA VAL A 341 14.06 -14.62 -6.29
C VAL A 341 15.38 -15.28 -6.70
N ALA A 342 16.44 -15.16 -5.91
CA ALA A 342 17.73 -15.82 -6.18
C ALA A 342 17.61 -17.35 -6.24
N CYS A 343 16.80 -17.97 -5.38
CA CYS A 343 16.58 -19.42 -5.35
C CYS A 343 15.84 -20.01 -6.52
N LYS A 344 15.17 -19.14 -7.27
CA LYS A 344 14.55 -19.49 -8.52
C LYS A 344 15.55 -19.60 -9.68
N HIS A 345 16.71 -18.95 -9.58
CA HIS A 345 17.76 -18.88 -10.61
C HIS A 345 18.96 -19.81 -10.32
N ARG A 346 18.75 -20.91 -9.58
CA ARG A 346 19.77 -21.89 -9.16
C ARG A 346 20.56 -22.56 -10.30
N SER A 347 20.22 -22.32 -11.57
CA SER A 347 21.02 -22.66 -12.75
C SER A 347 22.29 -21.84 -12.88
N ASN A 348 22.41 -20.72 -12.14
CA ASN A 348 23.59 -19.87 -12.06
C ASN A 348 24.28 -20.09 -10.70
N ASP A 349 25.56 -20.49 -10.72
CA ASP A 349 26.35 -20.82 -9.51
C ASP A 349 26.39 -19.68 -8.47
N ALA A 350 26.30 -18.43 -8.90
CA ALA A 350 26.25 -17.27 -8.00
C ALA A 350 24.89 -17.15 -7.27
N ALA A 351 23.79 -17.44 -7.96
CA ALA A 351 22.44 -17.43 -7.38
C ALA A 351 22.19 -18.64 -6.48
N ALA A 352 22.84 -19.78 -6.76
CA ALA A 352 22.75 -20.98 -5.94
C ALA A 352 23.33 -20.78 -4.52
N ARG A 353 24.44 -20.05 -4.40
CA ARG A 353 25.07 -19.75 -3.10
C ARG A 353 24.19 -18.88 -2.20
N LEU A 354 23.42 -17.96 -2.75
CA LEU A 354 22.51 -17.09 -1.99
C LEU A 354 21.33 -17.84 -1.33
N CYS A 355 21.09 -19.07 -1.75
CA CYS A 355 19.95 -19.88 -1.29
C CYS A 355 20.22 -20.74 -0.10
N ASP A 356 21.44 -21.25 -0.06
CA ASP A 356 21.91 -22.17 0.95
C ASP A 356 22.36 -21.41 2.21
N ILE A 357 22.38 -20.06 2.20
CA ILE A 357 22.67 -19.22 3.37
C ILE A 357 21.46 -19.21 4.31
N GLU A 358 21.51 -20.08 5.32
CA GLU A 358 20.50 -20.15 6.39
C GLU A 358 20.77 -19.13 7.51
N ASP A 359 22.02 -18.69 7.65
CA ASP A 359 22.47 -17.79 8.73
C ASP A 359 23.08 -16.49 8.17
N TRP A 360 22.71 -15.36 8.80
CA TRP A 360 23.17 -14.02 8.44
C TRP A 360 24.68 -13.83 8.58
N GLY A 361 25.34 -14.67 9.39
CA GLY A 361 26.81 -14.69 9.51
C GLY A 361 27.54 -15.18 8.25
N GLU A 362 26.95 -16.12 7.50
CA GLU A 362 27.59 -16.69 6.30
C GLU A 362 27.59 -15.72 5.10
N LEU A 363 26.60 -14.82 5.03
CA LEU A 363 26.50 -13.83 3.95
C LEU A 363 27.62 -12.78 4.06
N ILE A 364 27.95 -12.36 5.28
CA ILE A 364 29.06 -11.43 5.60
C ILE A 364 30.44 -12.08 5.34
N GLU A 365 30.58 -13.39 5.55
CA GLU A 365 31.82 -14.11 5.23
C GLU A 365 32.00 -14.34 3.72
N LEU A 366 30.91 -14.50 2.97
CA LEU A 366 30.94 -14.58 1.50
C LEU A 366 31.42 -13.28 0.85
N GLU A 367 30.99 -12.12 1.36
CA GLU A 367 31.49 -10.81 0.89
C GLU A 367 32.99 -10.63 1.13
N ARG A 368 33.48 -11.01 2.32
CA ARG A 368 34.91 -10.95 2.66
C ARG A 368 35.81 -11.89 1.86
N SER A 369 35.24 -12.87 1.18
CA SER A 369 35.98 -13.81 0.33
C SER A 369 35.89 -13.51 -1.16
N ALA A 370 35.09 -12.51 -1.54
CA ALA A 370 34.94 -12.04 -2.91
C ALA A 370 35.75 -10.76 -3.23
N GLU A 371 36.22 -10.04 -2.20
CA GLU A 371 37.33 -9.07 -2.25
C GLU A 371 38.69 -9.79 -2.25
#